data_AF-A0ABD0QHM6-F1
#
_entry.id   AF-A0ABD0QHM6-F1
#
_cell.length_a   1.000
_cell.length_b   1.000
_cell.length_c   1.000
_cell.angle_alpha   90.00
_cell.angle_beta   90.00
_cell.angle_gamma   90.00
#
_symmetry.space_group_name_H-M   'P 1'
#
loop_
_entity.id
_entity.type
_entity.pdbx_description
1 polymer ?
#
loop_
_entity_poly.entity_id
_entity_poly.type
_entity_poly.pdbx_seq_one_letter_code
_entity_poly.pdbx_strand_id
1 'polypeptide(L)'
;MDHGEGETLACCSIRQLNSLQTSLMLSRAVLIRCPSCADNFAHLHCATTCSPNQSQILKITKTTNITQPGGIDKEAVVAYEAYISTSFSDASFRSCKNVRIPATGGYAIATMCGRYGSTLCTPQRWLDFQGDSSNGLAPLDINFKLLPDGQTAGLPPGAVLFAGRALNCNETTPTGGEPCSCQDCEQSCPAVPQPPPLPEPFVLGDLDGVLVICIIAFACLLFFLLCYIVFNYTMHYRKSKGKAKNTKDQNKNETAHKISPKDVTCSDKASLATQEFLGSLFQTWGTIMAQYPLIVLPVCLVVVLVFTVGLKDIELTTDPVQLWSAPQSRAMREKTFHDAHFDPFYRTNQLILTAPDRPYHYYDSLLFGEQNFSGIISKGDII
;
A
#
# COMPACT_ATOMS: atom_id res chain seq x y z
N MET A 1 21.49 30.69 26.81
CA MET A 1 21.62 32.16 26.71
C MET A 1 20.86 32.86 27.82
N ASP A 2 19.86 32.21 28.42
CA ASP A 2 19.21 32.72 29.63
C ASP A 2 20.11 32.48 30.85
N HIS A 3 20.53 33.55 31.51
CA HIS A 3 21.26 33.55 32.77
C HIS A 3 20.37 34.02 33.93
N GLY A 4 19.07 34.19 33.69
CA GLY A 4 18.12 34.74 34.66
C GLY A 4 17.86 36.23 34.46
N GLU A 5 16.94 36.74 35.28
CA GLU A 5 16.46 38.12 35.23
C GLU A 5 17.58 39.09 35.68
N GLY A 6 17.97 40.01 34.80
CA GLY A 6 19.01 41.02 35.07
C GLY A 6 20.45 40.60 34.75
N GLU A 7 20.74 39.31 34.57
CA GLU A 7 22.08 38.80 34.18
C GLU A 7 22.18 38.43 32.70
N THR A 8 21.05 38.35 32.00
CA THR A 8 20.99 37.99 30.58
C THR A 8 21.44 39.16 29.70
N LEU A 9 22.61 39.02 29.09
CA LEU A 9 23.13 39.94 28.08
C LEU A 9 22.78 39.45 26.67
N ALA A 10 22.32 40.36 25.80
CA ALA A 10 21.99 40.06 24.41
C ALA A 10 22.35 41.24 23.48
N CYS A 11 22.71 40.94 22.23
CA CYS A 11 23.08 41.91 21.20
C CYS A 11 21.95 42.24 20.22
N CYS A 12 20.69 42.03 20.60
CA CYS A 12 19.54 42.34 19.74
C CYS A 12 18.46 43.17 20.45
N SER A 13 17.72 43.94 19.65
CA SER A 13 16.57 44.71 20.10
C SER A 13 15.28 43.88 20.05
N ILE A 14 14.27 44.33 20.79
CA ILE A 14 12.92 43.72 20.74
C ILE A 14 12.32 43.70 19.32
N ARG A 15 12.64 44.71 18.49
CA ARG A 15 12.19 44.75 17.09
C ARG A 15 12.81 43.62 16.26
N GLN A 16 14.11 43.37 16.44
CA GLN A 16 14.79 42.26 15.78
C GLN A 16 14.26 40.91 16.26
N LEU A 17 13.98 40.76 17.56
CA LEU A 17 13.42 39.53 18.11
C LEU A 17 12.02 39.23 17.55
N ASN A 18 11.14 40.23 17.49
CA ASN A 18 9.81 40.08 16.89
C ASN A 18 9.89 39.76 15.39
N SER A 19 10.83 40.39 14.67
CA SER A 19 11.08 40.09 13.27
C SER A 19 11.58 38.66 13.07
N LEU A 20 12.46 38.18 13.95
CA LEU A 20 12.99 36.82 13.94
C LEU A 20 11.89 35.79 14.24
N GLN A 21 11.04 36.05 15.23
CA GLN A 21 9.89 35.20 15.51
C GLN A 21 8.97 35.07 14.29
N THR A 22 8.73 36.17 13.58
CA THR A 22 7.88 36.21 12.39
C THR A 22 8.52 35.44 11.23
N SER A 23 9.83 35.60 10.99
CA SER A 23 10.52 34.88 9.91
C SER A 23 10.61 33.37 10.15
N LEU A 24 10.70 32.95 11.41
CA LEU A 24 10.76 31.52 11.78
C LEU A 24 9.37 30.85 11.82
N MET A 25 8.25 31.58 11.64
CA MET A 25 6.91 31.00 11.73
C MET A 25 6.67 29.85 10.75
N LEU A 26 7.12 29.99 9.49
CA LEU A 26 6.95 28.95 8.49
C LEU A 26 7.71 27.68 8.88
N SER A 27 8.98 27.82 9.23
CA SER A 27 9.81 26.70 9.68
C SER A 27 9.23 26.04 10.94
N ARG A 28 8.73 26.84 11.89
CA ARG A 28 8.06 26.33 13.09
C ARG A 28 6.82 25.52 12.73
N ALA A 29 5.99 25.97 11.80
CA ALA A 29 4.78 25.24 11.39
C ALA A 29 5.10 23.86 10.81
N VAL A 30 6.22 23.72 10.09
CA VAL A 30 6.64 22.45 9.50
C VAL A 30 7.35 21.54 10.52
N LEU A 31 8.08 22.12 11.48
CA LEU A 31 8.85 21.37 12.49
C LEU A 31 8.10 21.12 13.80
N ILE A 32 6.86 21.63 13.95
CA ILE A 32 6.12 21.61 15.23
C ILE A 32 5.87 20.21 15.80
N ARG A 33 5.87 19.17 14.97
CA ARG A 33 5.70 17.77 15.40
C ARG A 33 6.86 17.24 16.24
N CYS A 34 8.03 17.87 16.16
CA CYS A 34 9.19 17.51 16.97
C CYS A 34 9.76 18.75 17.66
N PRO A 35 9.35 19.02 18.92
CA PRO A 35 9.77 20.20 19.67
C PRO A 35 11.29 20.35 19.79
N SER A 36 12.03 19.24 20.02
CA SER A 36 13.49 19.26 20.14
C SER A 36 14.18 19.71 18.85
N CYS A 37 13.65 19.31 17.69
CA CYS A 37 14.10 19.80 16.40
C CYS A 37 13.81 21.30 16.20
N ALA A 38 12.59 21.73 16.52
CA ALA A 38 12.21 23.14 16.40
C ALA A 38 13.06 24.04 17.32
N ASP A 39 13.39 23.57 18.52
CA ASP A 39 14.27 24.25 19.48
C ASP A 39 15.70 24.38 18.93
N ASN A 40 16.30 23.28 18.45
CA ASN A 40 17.63 23.31 17.82
C ASN A 40 17.69 24.29 16.64
N PHE A 41 16.66 24.26 15.80
CA PHE A 41 16.55 25.15 14.65
C PHE A 41 16.48 26.63 15.07
N ALA A 42 15.63 26.95 16.05
CA ALA A 42 15.53 28.29 16.60
C ALA A 42 16.83 28.72 17.31
N HIS A 43 17.49 27.81 18.03
CA HIS A 43 18.71 28.08 18.79
C HIS A 43 19.85 28.59 17.88
N LEU A 44 20.01 28.00 16.70
CA LEU A 44 20.99 28.46 15.70
C LEU A 44 20.71 29.91 15.24
N HIS A 45 19.47 30.21 14.90
CA HIS A 45 19.08 31.53 14.42
C HIS A 45 19.12 32.59 15.53
N CYS A 46 18.74 32.22 16.76
CA CYS A 46 18.90 33.07 17.94
C CYS A 46 20.37 33.34 18.23
N ALA A 47 21.25 32.34 18.13
CA ALA A 47 22.67 32.52 18.38
C ALA A 47 23.33 33.46 17.38
N THR A 48 23.02 33.31 16.09
CA THR A 48 23.53 34.19 15.04
C THR A 48 22.91 35.59 15.07
N THR A 49 21.76 35.80 15.70
CA THR A 49 21.09 37.12 15.75
C THR A 49 21.32 37.90 17.03
N CYS A 50 21.30 37.24 18.19
CA CYS A 50 21.15 37.87 19.50
C CYS A 50 22.26 37.54 20.51
N SER A 51 23.18 36.63 20.19
CA SER A 51 24.24 36.21 21.13
C SER A 51 25.06 37.40 21.65
N PRO A 52 25.37 37.51 22.95
CA PRO A 52 26.27 38.54 23.47
C PRO A 52 27.71 38.41 22.94
N ASN A 53 28.09 37.21 22.51
CA ASN A 53 29.41 36.92 21.93
C ASN A 53 29.33 36.78 20.40
N GLN A 54 28.38 37.46 19.74
CA GLN A 54 28.14 37.36 18.30
C GLN A 54 29.39 37.61 17.45
N SER A 55 30.26 38.54 17.87
CA SER A 55 31.50 38.89 17.17
C SER A 55 32.53 37.76 17.11
N GLN A 56 32.43 36.77 18.00
CA GLN A 56 33.34 35.61 18.01
C GLN A 56 32.85 34.51 17.07
N ILE A 57 31.54 34.41 16.80
CA ILE A 57 30.96 33.32 16.00
C ILE A 57 30.63 33.75 14.57
N LEU A 58 30.64 35.05 14.27
CA LEU A 58 30.32 35.61 12.95
C LEU A 58 31.45 36.49 12.40
N LYS A 59 31.53 36.55 11.08
CA LYS A 59 32.36 37.51 10.34
C LYS A 59 31.54 38.21 9.28
N ILE A 60 31.40 39.52 9.37
CA ILE A 60 30.72 40.33 8.35
C ILE A 60 31.55 40.32 7.06
N THR A 61 30.92 40.00 5.93
CA THR A 61 31.59 39.92 4.62
C THR A 61 31.14 41.02 3.68
N LYS A 62 29.91 41.52 3.80
CA LYS A 62 29.38 42.56 2.93
C LYS A 62 28.40 43.48 3.64
N THR A 63 28.59 44.78 3.42
CA THR A 63 27.71 45.84 3.89
C THR A 63 27.26 46.73 2.73
N THR A 64 26.20 47.50 2.95
CA THR A 64 25.68 48.49 2.01
C THR A 64 25.15 49.71 2.77
N ASN A 65 25.26 50.90 2.19
CA ASN A 65 24.72 52.11 2.80
C ASN A 65 23.24 52.26 2.45
N ILE A 66 22.41 52.41 3.47
CA ILE A 66 20.98 52.68 3.33
C ILE A 66 20.66 54.07 3.88
N THR A 67 20.01 54.89 3.06
CA THR A 67 19.51 56.19 3.50
C THR A 67 18.12 56.00 4.10
N GLN A 68 18.00 56.19 5.41
CA GLN A 68 16.71 56.09 6.09
C GLN A 68 15.82 57.32 5.78
N PRO A 69 14.48 57.18 5.88
CA PRO A 69 13.56 58.32 5.82
C PRO A 69 13.95 59.35 6.88
N GLY A 70 14.50 60.49 6.44
CA GLY A 70 15.14 61.49 7.32
C GLY A 70 16.58 61.86 6.95
N GLY A 71 17.17 61.24 5.91
CA GLY A 71 18.48 61.61 5.38
C GLY A 71 19.67 61.10 6.22
N ILE A 72 19.42 60.16 7.13
CA ILE A 72 20.47 59.53 7.94
C ILE A 72 20.95 58.29 7.19
N ASP A 73 22.20 58.32 6.73
CA ASP A 73 22.87 57.16 6.16
C ASP A 73 23.26 56.18 7.29
N LYS A 74 22.87 54.93 7.13
CA LYS A 74 23.29 53.83 8.00
C LYS A 74 23.90 52.71 7.16
N GLU A 75 24.91 52.08 7.71
CA GLU A 75 25.49 50.88 7.14
C GLU A 75 24.62 49.66 7.52
N ALA A 76 24.15 48.93 6.52
CA ALA A 76 23.38 47.70 6.67
C ALA A 76 24.21 46.48 6.26
N VAL A 77 24.16 45.43 7.08
CA VAL A 77 24.80 44.15 6.78
C VAL A 77 23.94 43.37 5.80
N VAL A 78 24.53 42.91 4.69
CA VAL A 78 23.84 42.13 3.65
C VAL A 78 24.43 40.74 3.45
N ALA A 79 25.64 40.47 3.95
CA ALA A 79 26.19 39.13 4.03
C ALA A 79 27.15 38.94 5.20
N TYR A 80 27.15 37.74 5.79
CA TYR A 80 28.13 37.33 6.79
C TYR A 80 28.44 35.82 6.73
N GLU A 81 29.57 35.44 7.31
CA GLU A 81 29.94 34.04 7.58
C GLU A 81 29.61 33.70 9.03
N ALA A 82 29.08 32.50 9.26
CA ALA A 82 28.80 31.95 10.59
C ALA A 82 29.57 30.65 10.80
N TYR A 83 30.35 30.55 11.87
CA TYR A 83 31.19 29.37 12.15
C TYR A 83 30.50 28.48 13.19
N ILE A 84 30.09 27.29 12.76
CA ILE A 84 29.28 26.37 13.56
C ILE A 84 30.03 25.05 13.72
N SER A 85 29.94 24.44 14.90
CA SER A 85 30.55 23.14 15.11
C SER A 85 29.78 22.02 14.41
N THR A 86 30.50 21.02 13.90
CA THR A 86 29.87 19.85 13.26
C THR A 86 29.02 19.05 14.26
N SER A 87 29.42 18.98 15.53
CA SER A 87 28.64 18.31 16.57
C SER A 87 27.25 18.92 16.74
N PHE A 88 27.16 20.25 16.81
CA PHE A 88 25.90 20.96 16.90
C PHE A 88 25.07 20.82 15.63
N SER A 89 25.68 21.03 14.45
CA SER A 89 24.96 20.96 13.17
C SER A 89 24.42 19.57 12.88
N ASP A 90 25.19 18.53 13.16
CA ASP A 90 24.81 17.15 12.89
C ASP A 90 23.72 16.68 13.84
N ALA A 91 23.82 17.02 15.14
CA ALA A 91 22.78 16.72 16.12
C ALA A 91 21.47 17.47 15.80
N SER A 92 21.56 18.76 15.46
CA SER A 92 20.42 19.56 15.03
C SER A 92 19.75 18.97 13.78
N PHE A 93 20.53 18.66 12.75
CA PHE A 93 20.03 18.03 11.53
C PHE A 93 19.39 16.66 11.81
N ARG A 94 20.05 15.81 12.60
CA ARG A 94 19.55 14.46 12.95
C ARG A 94 18.24 14.52 13.70
N SER A 95 18.06 15.50 14.59
CA SER A 95 16.81 15.70 15.31
C SER A 95 15.62 16.04 14.38
N CYS A 96 15.90 16.61 13.21
CA CYS A 96 14.90 17.09 12.25
C CYS A 96 14.70 16.18 11.02
N LYS A 97 15.67 15.34 10.68
CA LYS A 97 15.72 14.57 9.42
C LYS A 97 14.46 13.74 9.16
N ASN A 98 13.88 13.17 10.21
CA ASN A 98 12.76 12.22 10.12
C ASN A 98 11.38 12.85 10.38
N VAL A 99 11.32 14.15 10.69
CA VAL A 99 10.05 14.85 10.95
C VAL A 99 9.16 14.82 9.71
N ARG A 100 7.90 14.41 9.89
CA ARG A 100 6.93 14.23 8.80
C ARG A 100 6.01 15.44 8.65
N ILE A 101 5.53 15.67 7.43
CA ILE A 101 4.44 16.60 7.14
C ILE A 101 3.13 15.80 7.06
N PRO A 102 2.14 16.01 7.96
CA PRO A 102 0.92 15.20 8.01
C PRO A 102 0.15 15.16 6.69
N ALA A 103 0.07 16.31 6.01
CA ALA A 103 -0.74 16.46 4.80
C ALA A 103 -0.18 15.70 3.59
N THR A 104 1.15 15.59 3.47
CA THR A 104 1.81 14.98 2.30
C THR A 104 2.43 13.63 2.60
N GLY A 105 2.63 13.27 3.87
CA GLY A 105 3.44 12.13 4.29
C GLY A 105 4.95 12.29 4.02
N GLY A 106 5.37 13.40 3.40
CA GLY A 106 6.76 13.71 3.10
C GLY A 106 7.56 14.12 4.34
N TYR A 107 8.87 14.30 4.16
CA TYR A 107 9.76 14.77 5.23
C TYR A 107 9.83 16.30 5.24
N ALA A 108 9.76 16.90 6.44
CA ALA A 108 9.93 18.33 6.65
C ALA A 108 11.23 18.86 6.02
N ILE A 109 12.33 18.15 6.23
CA ILE A 109 13.65 18.54 5.73
C ILE A 109 13.71 18.66 4.21
N ALA A 110 12.85 17.94 3.46
CA ALA A 110 12.79 18.06 2.00
C ALA A 110 12.41 19.47 1.55
N THR A 111 11.55 20.15 2.32
CA THR A 111 11.12 21.53 2.04
C THR A 111 12.16 22.57 2.45
N MET A 112 13.19 22.16 3.20
CA MET A 112 14.25 23.02 3.75
C MET A 112 15.63 22.72 3.15
N CYS A 113 15.69 21.90 2.09
CA CYS A 113 16.95 21.49 1.46
C CYS A 113 16.96 21.75 -0.06
N GLY A 114 15.99 22.55 -0.52
CA GLY A 114 15.79 22.90 -1.92
C GLY A 114 15.79 21.69 -2.84
N ARG A 115 16.61 21.78 -3.89
CA ARG A 115 16.77 20.75 -4.94
C ARG A 115 17.23 19.38 -4.46
N TYR A 116 17.88 19.27 -3.29
CA TYR A 116 18.43 18.01 -2.82
C TYR A 116 17.37 17.08 -2.21
N GLY A 117 16.16 17.58 -1.94
CA GLY A 117 15.09 16.81 -1.30
C GLY A 117 15.51 16.29 0.07
N SER A 118 14.86 15.24 0.58
CA SER A 118 15.24 14.63 1.87
C SER A 118 16.38 13.61 1.77
N THR A 119 16.52 12.95 0.62
CA THR A 119 17.43 11.81 0.45
C THR A 119 18.89 12.24 0.31
N LEU A 120 19.15 13.33 -0.41
CA LEU A 120 20.48 13.88 -0.63
C LEU A 120 20.78 15.08 0.27
N CYS A 121 19.94 15.34 1.28
CA CYS A 121 20.18 16.42 2.22
C CYS A 121 21.28 16.06 3.22
N THR A 122 22.20 17.00 3.44
CA THR A 122 23.24 16.93 4.46
C THR A 122 23.10 18.13 5.40
N PRO A 123 23.72 18.11 6.60
CA PRO A 123 23.72 19.26 7.50
C PRO A 123 24.20 20.55 6.82
N GLN A 124 25.25 20.46 5.99
CA GLN A 124 25.75 21.59 5.21
C GLN A 124 24.70 22.10 4.22
N ARG A 125 24.12 21.22 3.38
CA ARG A 125 23.14 21.61 2.35
C ARG A 125 21.86 22.19 2.97
N TRP A 126 21.46 21.68 4.13
CA TRP A 126 20.33 22.21 4.88
C TRP A 126 20.59 23.65 5.34
N LEU A 127 21.76 23.91 5.92
CA LEU A 127 22.11 25.26 6.38
C LEU A 127 22.42 26.22 5.23
N ASP A 128 23.05 25.74 4.15
CA ASP A 128 23.25 26.52 2.92
C ASP A 128 21.91 27.03 2.39
N PHE A 129 20.87 26.18 2.39
CA PHE A 129 19.53 26.61 1.98
C PHE A 129 18.97 27.71 2.88
N GLN A 130 19.22 27.66 4.20
CA GLN A 130 18.75 28.71 5.12
C GLN A 130 19.53 30.02 5.01
N GLY A 131 20.74 29.96 4.47
CA GLY A 131 21.60 31.12 4.27
C GLY A 131 21.59 31.68 2.85
N ASP A 132 20.87 31.07 1.91
CA ASP A 132 20.83 31.50 0.51
C ASP A 132 19.64 32.43 0.25
N SER A 133 19.89 33.74 0.13
CA SER A 133 18.82 34.72 -0.13
C SER A 133 18.10 34.53 -1.48
N SER A 134 18.70 33.79 -2.42
CA SER A 134 18.08 33.52 -3.73
C SER A 134 16.84 32.61 -3.63
N ASN A 135 16.65 31.91 -2.51
CA ASN A 135 15.45 31.10 -2.27
C ASN A 135 14.18 31.94 -2.01
N GLY A 136 14.31 33.26 -1.86
CA GLY A 136 13.19 34.18 -1.58
C GLY A 136 12.64 34.13 -0.14
N LEU A 137 13.28 33.36 0.75
CA LEU A 137 12.92 33.19 2.16
C LEU A 137 13.98 33.78 3.10
N ALA A 138 15.26 33.56 2.82
CA ALA A 138 16.34 34.07 3.65
C ALA A 138 16.49 35.60 3.46
N PRO A 139 16.52 36.38 4.56
CA PRO A 139 16.51 37.85 4.47
C PRO A 139 17.84 38.45 3.97
N LEU A 140 18.93 37.70 4.07
CA LEU A 140 20.28 38.08 3.63
C LEU A 140 21.16 36.83 3.46
N ASP A 141 22.34 36.99 2.87
CA ASP A 141 23.24 35.86 2.62
C ASP A 141 24.04 35.47 3.87
N ILE A 142 23.90 34.22 4.30
CA ILE A 142 24.61 33.65 5.44
C ILE A 142 25.41 32.44 4.99
N ASN A 143 26.73 32.56 5.01
CA ASN A 143 27.62 31.45 4.66
C ASN A 143 27.98 30.64 5.90
N PHE A 144 27.27 29.53 6.12
CA PHE A 144 27.52 28.64 7.25
C PHE A 144 28.77 27.78 7.00
N LYS A 145 29.77 27.93 7.87
CA LYS A 145 31.01 27.15 7.87
C LYS A 145 30.95 26.10 8.96
N LEU A 146 30.73 24.84 8.57
CA LEU A 146 30.74 23.70 9.49
C LEU A 146 32.16 23.19 9.68
N LEU A 147 32.67 23.27 10.91
CA LEU A 147 34.02 22.85 11.24
C LEU A 147 34.01 21.84 12.41
N PRO A 148 34.87 20.80 12.38
CA PRO A 148 35.08 19.87 13.48
C PRO A 148 35.36 20.55 14.82
N ASP A 149 34.90 19.95 15.91
CA ASP A 149 35.18 20.44 17.27
C ASP A 149 36.69 20.52 17.52
N GLY A 150 37.13 21.63 18.12
CA GLY A 150 38.56 21.87 18.42
C GLY A 150 39.41 22.30 17.22
N GLN A 151 38.85 22.36 16.00
CA GLN A 151 39.57 22.88 14.84
C GLN A 151 39.64 24.40 14.85
N THR A 152 40.87 24.94 14.89
CA THR A 152 41.14 26.38 14.74
C THR A 152 41.57 26.77 13.32
N ALA A 153 42.04 25.80 12.53
CA ALA A 153 42.41 26.00 11.14
C ALA A 153 41.16 26.32 10.29
N GLY A 154 41.08 27.55 9.79
CA GLY A 154 39.95 28.07 9.01
C GLY A 154 39.09 29.10 9.74
N LEU A 155 39.35 29.34 11.04
CA LEU A 155 38.70 30.40 11.79
C LEU A 155 39.45 31.74 11.66
N PRO A 156 38.74 32.88 11.61
CA PRO A 156 39.34 34.19 11.78
C PRO A 156 40.05 34.33 13.15
N PRO A 157 41.05 35.22 13.27
CA PRO A 157 41.71 35.48 14.55
C PRO A 157 40.69 35.91 15.63
N GLY A 158 40.66 35.21 16.76
CA GLY A 158 39.72 35.48 17.86
C GLY A 158 38.30 34.96 17.65
N ALA A 159 38.02 34.28 16.52
CA ALA A 159 36.75 33.61 16.31
C ALA A 159 36.71 32.23 17.01
N VAL A 160 35.51 31.82 17.40
CA VAL A 160 35.22 30.53 18.03
C VAL A 160 34.07 29.84 17.30
N LEU A 161 34.01 28.52 17.39
CA LEU A 161 32.88 27.78 16.85
C LEU A 161 31.67 27.92 17.77
N PHE A 162 30.50 28.15 17.19
CA PHE A 162 29.26 27.95 17.91
C PHE A 162 29.05 26.45 18.15
N ALA A 163 29.27 26.04 19.40
CA ALA A 163 29.09 24.68 19.90
C ALA A 163 28.03 24.65 21.02
N GLY A 164 26.84 25.19 20.73
CA GLY A 164 25.71 25.15 21.67
C GLY A 164 25.24 23.72 21.93
N ARG A 165 24.42 23.52 22.97
CA ARG A 165 23.73 22.24 23.18
C ARG A 165 22.67 22.05 22.08
N ALA A 166 22.77 20.95 21.35
CA ALA A 166 21.70 20.46 20.48
C ALA A 166 20.98 19.31 21.19
N LEU A 167 19.66 19.39 21.28
CA LEU A 167 18.80 18.36 21.87
C LEU A 167 18.67 17.17 20.92
N ASN A 168 18.80 15.96 21.44
CA ASN A 168 18.39 14.78 20.69
C ASN A 168 16.87 14.74 20.55
N CYS A 169 16.35 14.05 19.53
CA CYS A 169 14.89 14.02 19.31
C CYS A 169 14.12 13.20 20.35
N ASN A 170 14.82 12.37 21.14
CA ASN A 170 14.27 11.62 22.27
C ASN A 170 14.43 12.36 23.63
N GLU A 171 14.93 13.59 23.64
CA GLU A 171 15.04 14.43 24.84
C GLU A 171 13.86 15.40 24.96
N THR A 172 13.49 15.73 26.20
CA THR A 172 12.54 16.81 26.50
C THR A 172 13.17 18.18 26.28
N THR A 173 12.36 19.14 25.84
CA THR A 173 12.82 20.52 25.67
C THR A 173 12.91 21.26 27.01
N PRO A 174 13.81 22.26 27.14
CA PRO A 174 13.91 23.08 28.35
C PRO A 174 12.60 23.78 28.76
N THR A 175 11.72 24.06 27.79
CA THR A 175 10.41 24.68 28.00
C THR A 175 9.32 23.68 28.39
N GLY A 176 9.66 22.41 28.66
CA GLY A 176 8.71 21.38 29.10
C GLY A 176 7.99 20.63 27.98
N GLY A 177 8.40 20.81 26.72
CA GLY A 177 7.87 20.03 25.58
C GLY A 177 8.35 18.57 25.62
N GLU A 178 7.44 17.66 25.30
CA GLU A 178 7.68 16.22 25.29
C GLU A 178 8.67 15.78 24.18
N PRO A 179 9.32 14.60 24.34
CA PRO A 179 10.16 14.02 23.30
C PRO A 179 9.37 13.75 22.02
N CYS A 180 10.06 13.75 20.89
CA CYS A 180 9.44 13.53 19.60
C CYS A 180 8.94 12.08 19.46
N SER A 181 7.80 11.92 18.78
CA SER A 181 7.21 10.59 18.52
C SER A 181 8.12 9.72 17.64
N CYS A 182 8.02 8.39 17.76
CA CYS A 182 8.78 7.44 16.93
C CYS A 182 8.60 7.68 15.40
N GLN A 183 7.43 8.17 14.98
CA GLN A 183 7.15 8.49 13.58
C GLN A 183 8.04 9.63 13.04
N ASP A 184 8.41 10.57 13.92
CA ASP A 184 9.19 11.76 13.62
C ASP A 184 10.67 11.62 14.09
N CYS A 185 10.96 10.63 14.94
CA CYS A 185 12.26 10.38 15.56
C CYS A 185 12.50 8.88 15.77
N GLU A 186 13.40 8.30 14.98
CA GLU A 186 13.75 6.88 15.07
C GLU A 186 14.36 6.50 16.44
N GLN A 187 15.06 7.43 17.09
CA GLN A 187 15.67 7.22 18.41
C GLN A 187 14.64 7.06 19.54
N SER A 188 13.38 7.46 19.29
CA SER A 188 12.25 7.27 20.21
C SER A 188 11.52 5.95 19.98
N CYS A 189 11.92 5.14 18.99
CA CYS A 189 11.23 3.91 18.65
C CYS A 189 11.61 2.75 19.57
N PRO A 190 10.63 1.98 20.08
CA PRO A 190 10.91 0.70 20.71
C PRO A 190 11.36 -0.32 19.67
N ALA A 191 12.11 -1.34 20.11
CA ALA A 191 12.42 -2.49 19.25
C ALA A 191 11.10 -3.22 18.88
N VAL A 192 10.85 -3.38 17.57
CA VAL A 192 9.62 -4.02 17.07
C VAL A 192 9.82 -5.54 17.04
N PRO A 193 8.91 -6.34 17.64
CA PRO A 193 8.96 -7.80 17.51
C PRO A 193 8.70 -8.21 16.06
N GLN A 194 9.29 -9.32 15.63
CA GLN A 194 9.02 -9.84 14.29
C GLN A 194 7.53 -10.19 14.14
N PRO A 195 6.90 -9.87 13.01
CA PRO A 195 5.50 -10.19 12.78
C PRO A 195 5.29 -11.71 12.86
N PRO A 196 4.13 -12.17 13.35
CA PRO A 196 3.81 -13.60 13.34
C PRO A 196 3.86 -14.13 11.89
N PRO A 197 4.20 -15.41 11.70
CA PRO A 197 4.15 -16.03 10.39
C PRO A 197 2.74 -15.95 9.81
N LEU A 198 2.67 -15.88 8.48
CA LEU A 198 1.40 -15.90 7.75
C LEU A 198 0.59 -17.16 8.10
N PRO A 199 -0.75 -17.11 8.07
CA PRO A 199 -1.57 -18.29 8.29
C PRO A 199 -1.20 -19.37 7.27
N GLU A 200 -1.01 -20.58 7.78
CA GLU A 200 -0.68 -21.74 6.96
C GLU A 200 -1.82 -22.06 5.98
N PRO A 201 -1.52 -22.71 4.84
CA PRO A 201 -2.53 -23.19 3.91
C PRO A 201 -3.56 -24.11 4.59
N PHE A 202 -4.64 -24.43 3.87
CA PHE A 202 -5.70 -25.29 4.38
C PHE A 202 -5.15 -26.69 4.76
N VAL A 203 -4.98 -26.92 6.06
CA VAL A 203 -4.47 -28.17 6.65
C VAL A 203 -5.55 -28.76 7.57
N LEU A 204 -5.74 -30.08 7.50
CA LEU A 204 -6.54 -30.84 8.47
C LEU A 204 -5.59 -31.74 9.29
N GLY A 205 -5.35 -31.37 10.55
CA GLY A 205 -4.35 -32.05 11.38
C GLY A 205 -2.93 -31.71 10.92
N ASP A 206 -2.17 -32.72 10.47
CA ASP A 206 -0.81 -32.57 9.92
C ASP A 206 -0.76 -32.78 8.39
N LEU A 207 -1.92 -32.90 7.73
CA LEU A 207 -2.02 -33.19 6.29
C LEU A 207 -2.67 -32.03 5.54
N ASP A 208 -2.24 -31.82 4.30
CA ASP A 208 -2.89 -30.90 3.36
C ASP A 208 -4.39 -31.25 3.24
N GLY A 209 -5.26 -30.26 3.48
CA GLY A 209 -6.70 -30.48 3.50
C GLY A 209 -7.27 -30.91 2.15
N VAL A 210 -6.65 -30.49 1.03
CA VAL A 210 -7.01 -30.97 -0.31
C VAL A 210 -6.63 -32.44 -0.47
N LEU A 211 -5.47 -32.85 0.07
CA LEU A 211 -5.07 -34.26 0.08
C LEU A 211 -6.08 -35.12 0.84
N VAL A 212 -6.55 -34.66 2.02
CA VAL A 212 -7.56 -35.37 2.81
C VAL A 212 -8.86 -35.54 2.02
N ILE A 213 -9.33 -34.48 1.35
CA ILE A 213 -10.53 -34.53 0.50
C ILE A 213 -10.35 -35.56 -0.64
N CYS A 214 -9.18 -35.57 -1.29
CA CYS A 214 -8.86 -36.52 -2.35
C CYS A 214 -8.85 -37.97 -1.85
N ILE A 215 -8.30 -38.24 -0.66
CA ILE A 215 -8.28 -39.58 -0.06
C ILE A 215 -9.71 -40.06 0.24
N ILE A 216 -10.55 -39.18 0.82
CA ILE A 216 -11.95 -39.51 1.11
C ILE A 216 -12.70 -39.85 -0.18
N ALA A 217 -12.56 -39.03 -1.21
CA ALA A 217 -13.21 -39.26 -2.51
C ALA A 217 -12.77 -40.60 -3.13
N PHE A 218 -11.47 -40.90 -3.11
CA PHE A 218 -10.94 -42.15 -3.63
C PHE A 218 -11.40 -43.38 -2.83
N ALA A 219 -11.43 -43.29 -1.50
CA ALA A 219 -11.92 -44.35 -0.63
C ALA A 219 -13.40 -44.66 -0.88
N CYS A 220 -14.24 -43.63 -1.06
CA CYS A 220 -15.64 -43.80 -1.44
C CYS A 220 -15.77 -44.51 -2.79
N LEU A 221 -15.02 -44.09 -3.81
CA LEU A 221 -15.04 -44.72 -5.14
C LEU A 221 -14.59 -46.18 -5.10
N LEU A 222 -13.53 -46.51 -4.36
CA LEU A 222 -13.07 -47.88 -4.17
C LEU A 222 -14.12 -48.74 -3.45
N PHE A 223 -14.77 -48.19 -2.43
CA PHE A 223 -15.85 -48.90 -1.73
C PHE A 223 -17.00 -49.24 -2.68
N PHE A 224 -17.47 -48.28 -3.47
CA PHE A 224 -18.53 -48.53 -4.47
C PHE A 224 -18.09 -49.57 -5.52
N LEU A 225 -16.84 -49.52 -5.99
CA LEU A 225 -16.30 -50.49 -6.94
C LEU A 225 -16.22 -51.90 -6.33
N LEU A 226 -15.76 -52.03 -5.09
CA LEU A 226 -15.69 -53.30 -4.38
C LEU A 226 -17.09 -53.87 -4.14
N CYS A 227 -18.05 -53.05 -3.70
CA CYS A 227 -19.44 -53.44 -3.57
C CYS A 227 -20.00 -53.95 -4.92
N TYR A 228 -19.69 -53.27 -6.03
CA TYR A 228 -20.09 -53.70 -7.36
C TYR A 228 -19.45 -55.05 -7.75
N ILE A 229 -18.15 -55.24 -7.54
CA ILE A 229 -17.46 -56.51 -7.87
C ILE A 229 -18.00 -57.66 -7.00
N VAL A 230 -18.15 -57.44 -5.70
CA VAL A 230 -18.72 -58.44 -4.77
C VAL A 230 -20.16 -58.77 -5.15
N PHE A 231 -20.96 -57.77 -5.50
CA PHE A 231 -22.33 -57.99 -5.99
C PHE A 231 -22.33 -58.86 -7.25
N ASN A 232 -21.50 -58.56 -8.24
CA ASN A 232 -21.38 -59.36 -9.46
C ASN A 232 -20.86 -60.78 -9.20
N TYR A 233 -19.84 -60.94 -8.35
CA TYR A 233 -19.27 -62.24 -8.00
C TYR A 233 -20.27 -63.10 -7.22
N THR A 234 -20.95 -62.53 -6.21
CA THR A 234 -21.98 -63.24 -5.44
C THR A 234 -23.17 -63.63 -6.32
N MET A 235 -23.58 -62.78 -7.25
CA MET A 235 -24.60 -63.09 -8.25
C MET A 235 -24.13 -64.22 -9.19
N HIS A 236 -22.90 -64.16 -9.72
CA HIS A 236 -22.36 -65.20 -10.60
C HIS A 236 -22.16 -66.54 -9.88
N TYR A 237 -21.64 -66.53 -8.65
CA TYR A 237 -21.49 -67.73 -7.82
C TYR A 237 -22.85 -68.35 -7.47
N ARG A 238 -23.85 -67.53 -7.12
CA ARG A 238 -25.25 -68.00 -6.92
C ARG A 238 -25.81 -68.63 -8.20
N LYS A 239 -25.57 -68.03 -9.37
CA LYS A 239 -26.00 -68.56 -10.68
C LYS A 239 -25.30 -69.89 -11.02
N SER A 240 -24.01 -70.02 -10.72
CA SER A 240 -23.22 -71.25 -10.94
C SER A 240 -23.65 -72.40 -10.02
N LYS A 241 -23.87 -72.13 -8.72
CA LYS A 241 -24.38 -73.13 -7.76
C LYS A 241 -25.82 -73.56 -8.07
N GLY A 242 -26.63 -72.66 -8.65
CA GLY A 242 -27.96 -72.98 -9.16
C GLY A 242 -27.96 -73.95 -10.34
N LYS A 243 -26.94 -73.89 -11.22
CA LYS A 243 -26.78 -74.83 -12.34
C LYS A 243 -26.26 -76.21 -11.91
N ALA A 244 -25.35 -76.28 -10.93
CA ALA A 244 -24.80 -77.56 -10.45
C ALA A 244 -25.83 -78.49 -9.79
N LYS A 245 -26.98 -77.97 -9.33
CA LYS A 245 -28.06 -78.79 -8.77
C LYS A 245 -29.01 -79.39 -9.83
N ASN A 246 -28.92 -78.94 -11.09
CA ASN A 246 -29.83 -79.33 -12.19
C ASN A 246 -29.18 -80.23 -13.25
N THR A 247 -27.97 -80.77 -13.04
CA THR A 247 -27.33 -81.71 -13.97
C THR A 247 -27.43 -83.15 -13.48
N LYS A 248 -28.67 -83.66 -13.43
CA LYS A 248 -29.00 -85.10 -13.53
C LYS A 248 -30.33 -85.20 -14.28
N ASP A 249 -30.26 -85.09 -15.61
CA ASP A 249 -30.88 -86.03 -16.55
C ASP A 249 -30.96 -85.49 -18.00
N GLN A 250 -30.51 -86.36 -18.89
CA GLN A 250 -30.90 -86.60 -20.30
C GLN A 250 -30.49 -85.70 -21.47
N ASN A 251 -29.92 -86.41 -22.46
CA ASN A 251 -29.69 -86.09 -23.87
C ASN A 251 -30.98 -85.73 -24.65
N LYS A 252 -30.94 -84.69 -25.50
CA LYS A 252 -31.14 -84.75 -26.98
C LYS A 252 -31.33 -83.36 -27.62
N ASN A 253 -30.70 -83.25 -28.79
CA ASN A 253 -30.68 -82.30 -29.91
C ASN A 253 -31.75 -81.18 -30.06
N GLU A 254 -31.23 -80.03 -30.52
CA GLU A 254 -31.80 -78.92 -31.33
C GLU A 254 -33.16 -78.29 -30.98
N THR A 255 -33.11 -77.00 -30.62
CA THR A 255 -33.88 -75.84 -31.14
C THR A 255 -34.09 -74.79 -30.03
N ALA A 256 -33.90 -73.51 -30.39
CA ALA A 256 -34.27 -72.29 -29.66
C ALA A 256 -34.12 -72.31 -28.12
N HIS A 257 -33.14 -71.56 -27.61
CA HIS A 257 -32.95 -71.28 -26.18
C HIS A 257 -34.19 -70.55 -25.60
N LYS A 258 -35.26 -71.27 -25.24
CA LYS A 258 -36.37 -70.75 -24.45
C LYS A 258 -35.87 -70.56 -23.01
N ILE A 259 -35.75 -69.31 -22.59
CA ILE A 259 -35.37 -68.93 -21.23
C ILE A 259 -36.42 -69.50 -20.25
N SER A 260 -35.98 -70.29 -19.27
CA SER A 260 -36.86 -70.94 -18.28
C SER A 260 -37.20 -69.96 -17.14
N PRO A 261 -38.44 -69.95 -16.59
CA PRO A 261 -38.90 -68.94 -15.61
C PRO A 261 -38.14 -68.87 -14.28
N LYS A 262 -37.27 -69.87 -14.02
CA LYS A 262 -36.43 -69.95 -12.81
C LYS A 262 -35.10 -69.22 -12.94
N ASP A 263 -34.72 -68.76 -14.14
CA ASP A 263 -33.46 -68.04 -14.41
C ASP A 263 -33.60 -66.50 -14.37
N VAL A 264 -34.79 -65.99 -14.06
CA VAL A 264 -35.11 -64.55 -14.09
C VAL A 264 -34.92 -63.94 -12.71
N THR A 265 -33.92 -63.06 -12.54
CA THR A 265 -33.59 -62.41 -11.26
C THR A 265 -34.76 -61.51 -10.81
N CYS A 266 -34.93 -61.26 -9.50
CA CYS A 266 -35.95 -60.32 -9.02
C CYS A 266 -35.77 -58.91 -9.61
N SER A 267 -34.52 -58.52 -9.89
CA SER A 267 -34.17 -57.32 -10.67
C SER A 267 -34.67 -57.38 -12.10
N ASP A 268 -34.60 -58.53 -12.75
CA ASP A 268 -35.04 -58.72 -14.14
C ASP A 268 -36.57 -58.67 -14.22
N LYS A 269 -37.26 -59.18 -13.20
CA LYS A 269 -38.72 -59.06 -13.06
C LYS A 269 -39.16 -57.63 -12.75
N ALA A 270 -38.45 -56.95 -11.86
CA ALA A 270 -38.71 -55.54 -11.55
C ALA A 270 -38.40 -54.65 -12.75
N SER A 271 -37.31 -54.91 -13.47
CA SER A 271 -36.91 -54.22 -14.70
C SER A 271 -37.93 -54.44 -15.82
N LEU A 272 -38.40 -55.68 -16.01
CA LEU A 272 -39.45 -55.97 -16.98
C LEU A 272 -40.76 -55.28 -16.58
N ALA A 273 -41.14 -55.30 -15.30
CA ALA A 273 -42.34 -54.62 -14.81
C ALA A 273 -42.25 -53.10 -14.97
N THR A 274 -41.10 -52.47 -14.69
CA THR A 274 -40.91 -51.04 -14.92
C THR A 274 -40.86 -50.71 -16.40
N GLN A 275 -40.24 -51.56 -17.23
CA GLN A 275 -40.17 -51.37 -18.67
C GLN A 275 -41.55 -51.56 -19.34
N GLU A 276 -42.34 -52.54 -18.90
CA GLU A 276 -43.73 -52.73 -19.34
C GLU A 276 -44.63 -51.60 -18.84
N PHE A 277 -44.45 -51.13 -17.61
CA PHE A 277 -45.20 -50.00 -17.06
C PHE A 277 -44.90 -48.69 -17.79
N LEU A 278 -43.62 -48.32 -17.90
CA LEU A 278 -43.20 -47.12 -18.64
C LEU A 278 -43.55 -47.26 -20.12
N GLY A 279 -43.35 -48.45 -20.70
CA GLY A 279 -43.70 -48.74 -22.09
C GLY A 279 -45.19 -48.56 -22.34
N SER A 280 -46.04 -49.14 -21.50
CA SER A 280 -47.51 -48.98 -21.58
C SER A 280 -47.92 -47.52 -21.39
N LEU A 281 -47.34 -46.82 -20.41
CA LEU A 281 -47.64 -45.42 -20.14
C LEU A 281 -47.24 -44.50 -21.30
N PHE A 282 -46.01 -44.63 -21.82
CA PHE A 282 -45.53 -43.86 -22.96
C PHE A 282 -46.22 -44.26 -24.26
N GLN A 283 -46.57 -45.53 -24.45
CA GLN A 283 -47.34 -45.97 -25.61
C GLN A 283 -48.75 -45.40 -25.56
N THR A 284 -49.40 -45.41 -24.39
CA THR A 284 -50.73 -44.81 -24.20
C THR A 284 -50.66 -43.30 -24.43
N TRP A 285 -49.71 -42.61 -23.81
CA TRP A 285 -49.51 -41.17 -23.95
C TRP A 285 -49.18 -40.79 -25.40
N GLY A 286 -48.24 -41.49 -26.02
CA GLY A 286 -47.87 -41.30 -27.42
C GLY A 286 -49.01 -41.58 -28.39
N THR A 287 -49.81 -42.62 -28.13
CA THR A 287 -51.01 -42.94 -28.94
C THR A 287 -52.05 -41.83 -28.82
N ILE A 288 -52.30 -41.30 -27.62
CA ILE A 288 -53.18 -40.14 -27.40
C ILE A 288 -52.66 -38.92 -28.16
N MET A 289 -51.36 -38.62 -28.07
CA MET A 289 -50.75 -37.49 -28.77
C MET A 289 -50.82 -37.64 -30.30
N ALA A 290 -50.63 -38.86 -30.82
CA ALA A 290 -50.68 -39.17 -32.24
C ALA A 290 -52.10 -39.27 -32.81
N GLN A 291 -53.12 -39.54 -31.99
CA GLN A 291 -54.53 -39.55 -32.40
C GLN A 291 -55.10 -38.14 -32.55
N TYR A 292 -54.61 -37.15 -31.79
CA TYR A 292 -55.11 -35.77 -31.81
C TYR A 292 -54.04 -34.71 -32.18
N PRO A 293 -53.27 -34.90 -33.27
CA PRO A 293 -52.15 -34.01 -33.59
C PRO A 293 -52.61 -32.57 -33.87
N LEU A 294 -53.81 -32.39 -34.46
CA LEU A 294 -54.39 -31.08 -34.76
C LEU A 294 -54.85 -30.32 -33.51
N ILE A 295 -54.98 -30.98 -32.36
CA ILE A 295 -55.33 -30.34 -31.07
C ILE A 295 -54.06 -30.15 -30.22
N VAL A 296 -53.18 -31.16 -30.19
CA VAL A 296 -51.96 -31.14 -29.37
C VAL A 296 -50.97 -30.08 -29.84
N LEU A 297 -50.71 -29.97 -31.15
CA LEU A 297 -49.78 -28.99 -31.70
C LEU A 297 -50.14 -27.53 -31.35
N PRO A 298 -51.38 -27.05 -31.53
CA PRO A 298 -51.73 -25.68 -31.14
C PRO A 298 -51.71 -25.49 -29.62
N VAL A 299 -52.07 -26.49 -28.81
CA VAL A 299 -51.97 -26.38 -27.35
C VAL A 299 -50.50 -26.23 -26.92
N CYS A 300 -49.59 -27.04 -27.46
CA CYS A 300 -48.15 -26.88 -27.21
C CYS A 300 -47.63 -25.52 -27.68
N LEU A 301 -48.05 -25.07 -28.87
CA LEU A 301 -47.68 -23.75 -29.39
C LEU A 301 -48.16 -22.62 -28.45
N VAL A 302 -49.41 -22.68 -27.99
CA VAL A 302 -49.96 -21.71 -27.04
C VAL A 302 -49.16 -21.72 -25.74
N VAL A 303 -48.82 -22.89 -25.19
CA VAL A 303 -47.99 -23.01 -23.98
C VAL A 303 -46.61 -22.38 -24.18
N VAL A 304 -45.94 -22.66 -25.31
CA VAL A 304 -44.64 -22.07 -25.64
C VAL A 304 -44.76 -20.55 -25.80
N LEU A 305 -45.78 -20.06 -26.49
CA LEU A 305 -46.02 -18.63 -26.67
C LEU A 305 -46.26 -17.93 -25.32
N VAL A 306 -47.07 -18.53 -24.44
CA VAL A 306 -47.31 -18.02 -23.08
C VAL A 306 -46.02 -17.92 -22.28
N PHE A 307 -45.14 -18.93 -22.32
CA PHE A 307 -43.83 -18.85 -21.65
C PHE A 307 -42.87 -17.86 -22.32
N THR A 308 -42.95 -17.70 -23.64
CA THR A 308 -42.10 -16.76 -24.40
C THR A 308 -42.45 -15.31 -24.08
N VAL A 309 -43.70 -15.00 -23.70
CA VAL A 309 -44.10 -13.66 -23.26
C VAL A 309 -43.23 -13.14 -22.10
N GLY A 310 -42.71 -14.02 -21.23
CA GLY A 310 -41.81 -13.63 -20.14
C GLY A 310 -40.45 -13.07 -20.60
N LEU A 311 -40.01 -13.36 -21.82
CA LEU A 311 -38.76 -12.80 -22.37
C LEU A 311 -38.83 -11.29 -22.57
N LYS A 312 -40.03 -10.70 -22.66
CA LYS A 312 -40.19 -9.25 -22.78
C LYS A 312 -39.68 -8.50 -21.54
N ASP A 313 -39.65 -9.17 -20.38
CA ASP A 313 -39.30 -8.60 -19.08
C ASP A 313 -37.90 -9.07 -18.62
N ILE A 314 -37.03 -9.49 -19.55
CA ILE A 314 -35.66 -9.91 -19.21
C ILE A 314 -34.79 -8.70 -18.85
N GLU A 315 -34.22 -8.71 -17.65
CA GLU A 315 -33.28 -7.69 -17.18
C GLU A 315 -31.86 -8.27 -17.14
N LEU A 316 -30.91 -7.60 -17.79
CA LEU A 316 -29.50 -8.03 -17.85
C LEU A 316 -28.65 -7.17 -16.92
N THR A 317 -28.14 -7.76 -15.85
CA THR A 317 -27.17 -7.11 -14.96
C THR A 317 -25.78 -7.11 -15.61
N THR A 318 -25.26 -5.93 -15.95
CA THR A 318 -23.92 -5.77 -16.56
C THR A 318 -22.87 -5.23 -15.59
N ASP A 319 -23.27 -4.81 -14.39
CA ASP A 319 -22.36 -4.30 -13.38
C ASP A 319 -21.52 -5.46 -12.80
N PRO A 320 -20.18 -5.48 -13.00
CA PRO A 320 -19.34 -6.55 -12.50
C PRO A 320 -19.38 -6.65 -10.97
N VAL A 321 -19.59 -5.56 -10.24
CA VAL A 321 -19.67 -5.62 -8.78
C VAL A 321 -20.88 -6.45 -8.37
N GLN A 322 -22.03 -6.24 -9.00
CA GLN A 322 -23.25 -7.01 -8.70
C GLN A 322 -23.14 -8.47 -9.15
N LEU A 323 -22.41 -8.75 -10.24
CA LEU A 323 -22.18 -10.11 -10.72
C LEU A 323 -21.22 -10.91 -9.83
N TRP A 324 -20.16 -10.27 -9.34
CA TRP A 324 -19.06 -10.94 -8.64
C TRP A 324 -19.09 -10.79 -7.12
N SER A 325 -20.05 -10.06 -6.57
CA SER A 325 -20.19 -9.90 -5.12
C SER A 325 -21.61 -10.20 -4.67
N ALA A 326 -21.72 -11.01 -3.62
CA ALA A 326 -23.02 -11.28 -3.01
C ALA A 326 -23.53 -9.98 -2.34
N PRO A 327 -24.81 -9.62 -2.51
CA PRO A 327 -25.35 -8.34 -2.04
C PRO A 327 -25.26 -8.17 -0.51
N GLN A 328 -25.25 -9.26 0.24
CA GLN A 328 -25.12 -9.26 1.71
C GLN A 328 -23.72 -9.66 2.20
N SER A 329 -22.72 -9.70 1.31
CA SER A 329 -21.34 -9.94 1.71
C SER A 329 -20.81 -8.82 2.59
N ARG A 330 -19.84 -9.13 3.45
CA ARG A 330 -19.16 -8.15 4.30
C ARG A 330 -18.59 -6.99 3.46
N ALA A 331 -17.92 -7.32 2.35
CA ALA A 331 -17.33 -6.33 1.45
C ALA A 331 -18.38 -5.38 0.86
N MET A 332 -19.55 -5.88 0.45
CA MET A 332 -20.63 -5.02 -0.05
C MET A 332 -21.20 -4.11 1.04
N ARG A 333 -21.31 -4.57 2.28
CA ARG A 333 -21.76 -3.73 3.41
C ARG A 333 -20.76 -2.62 3.72
N GLU A 334 -19.47 -2.95 3.74
CA GLU A 334 -18.39 -1.97 3.94
C GLU A 334 -18.35 -0.94 2.80
N LYS A 335 -18.51 -1.39 1.55
CA LYS A 335 -18.63 -0.52 0.38
C LYS A 335 -19.82 0.42 0.47
N THR A 336 -21.02 -0.10 0.74
CA THR A 336 -22.25 0.72 0.86
C THR A 336 -22.12 1.73 1.99
N PHE A 337 -21.50 1.35 3.12
CA PHE A 337 -21.21 2.29 4.20
C PHE A 337 -20.24 3.39 3.74
N HIS A 338 -19.15 3.02 3.09
CA HIS A 338 -18.15 3.98 2.61
C HIS A 338 -18.75 4.96 1.60
N ASP A 339 -19.41 4.46 0.56
CA ASP A 339 -20.00 5.27 -0.51
C ASP A 339 -21.07 6.25 0.05
N ALA A 340 -21.79 5.87 1.12
CA ALA A 340 -22.79 6.73 1.76
C ALA A 340 -22.19 7.84 2.63
N HIS A 341 -20.98 7.67 3.18
CA HIS A 341 -20.35 8.63 4.09
C HIS A 341 -19.26 9.48 3.41
N PHE A 342 -18.62 8.96 2.37
CA PHE A 342 -17.44 9.55 1.73
C PHE A 342 -17.59 9.76 0.22
N ASP A 343 -18.80 9.55 -0.32
CA ASP A 343 -19.08 9.42 -1.74
C ASP A 343 -18.40 8.21 -2.40
N PRO A 344 -18.86 7.77 -3.59
CA PRO A 344 -18.21 6.69 -4.31
C PRO A 344 -16.77 7.03 -4.71
N PHE A 345 -15.89 6.03 -4.65
CA PHE A 345 -14.52 6.18 -5.11
C PHE A 345 -14.45 6.66 -6.57
N TYR A 346 -13.54 7.59 -6.86
CA TYR A 346 -13.41 8.22 -8.18
C TYR A 346 -12.99 7.22 -9.27
N ARG A 347 -13.36 7.50 -10.52
CA ARG A 347 -12.99 6.67 -11.67
C ARG A 347 -11.62 7.09 -12.21
N THR A 348 -10.67 6.16 -12.22
CA THR A 348 -9.32 6.37 -12.75
C THR A 348 -9.25 5.99 -14.23
N ASN A 349 -8.77 6.91 -15.08
CA ASN A 349 -8.37 6.64 -16.46
C ASN A 349 -6.85 6.82 -16.55
N GLN A 350 -6.09 5.74 -16.78
CA GLN A 350 -4.63 5.75 -16.78
C GLN A 350 -4.07 5.49 -18.19
N LEU A 351 -3.05 6.24 -18.59
CA LEU A 351 -2.26 6.01 -19.80
C LEU A 351 -0.81 5.69 -19.41
N ILE A 352 -0.28 4.58 -19.90
CA ILE A 352 1.11 4.17 -19.65
C ILE A 352 1.86 4.22 -20.98
N LEU A 353 2.83 5.13 -21.08
CA LEU A 353 3.65 5.34 -22.26
C LEU A 353 5.08 4.82 -22.02
N THR A 354 5.66 4.20 -23.04
CA THR A 354 7.05 3.73 -23.04
C THR A 354 7.70 4.07 -24.39
N ALA A 355 9.03 4.15 -24.42
CA ALA A 355 9.81 4.43 -25.63
C ALA A 355 10.81 3.29 -25.87
N PRO A 356 10.39 2.19 -26.54
CA PRO A 356 11.22 0.98 -26.69
C PRO A 356 12.52 1.22 -27.45
N ASP A 357 12.48 2.02 -28.51
CA ASP A 357 13.60 2.21 -29.45
C ASP A 357 14.42 3.48 -29.18
N ARG A 358 14.19 4.15 -28.04
CA ARG A 358 14.96 5.35 -27.67
C ARG A 358 16.09 4.98 -26.70
N PRO A 359 17.36 5.17 -27.07
CA PRO A 359 18.49 4.91 -26.18
C PRO A 359 18.49 5.89 -24.99
N TYR A 360 19.16 5.49 -23.92
CA TYR A 360 19.45 6.38 -22.81
C TYR A 360 20.46 7.46 -23.22
N HIS A 361 20.48 8.58 -22.50
CA HIS A 361 21.42 9.68 -22.75
C HIS A 361 21.94 10.26 -21.44
N TYR A 362 23.16 10.81 -21.49
CA TYR A 362 23.78 11.46 -20.35
C TYR A 362 23.48 12.95 -20.35
N TYR A 363 23.27 13.50 -19.16
CA TYR A 363 23.13 14.93 -18.92
C TYR A 363 24.03 15.36 -17.77
N ASP A 364 24.95 16.28 -18.04
CA ASP A 364 25.81 16.86 -17.02
C ASP A 364 25.09 18.02 -16.32
N SER A 365 24.62 17.76 -15.11
CA SER A 365 23.94 18.73 -14.26
C SER A 365 24.96 19.55 -13.49
N LEU A 366 24.78 20.89 -13.49
CA LEU A 366 25.57 21.81 -12.66
C LEU A 366 25.62 21.43 -11.17
N LEU A 367 24.68 20.62 -10.70
CA LEU A 367 24.40 20.41 -9.27
C LEU A 367 24.56 18.96 -8.85
N PHE A 368 24.29 18.04 -9.77
CA PHE A 368 24.31 16.59 -9.54
C PHE A 368 25.37 15.89 -10.40
N GLY A 369 26.14 16.63 -11.21
CA GLY A 369 27.08 16.06 -12.17
C GLY A 369 26.39 15.26 -13.26
N GLU A 370 27.12 14.33 -13.86
CA GLU A 370 26.63 13.47 -14.92
C GLU A 370 25.55 12.49 -14.42
N GLN A 371 24.38 12.55 -15.06
CA GLN A 371 23.20 11.74 -14.76
C GLN A 371 22.72 10.99 -16.00
N ASN A 372 22.20 9.77 -15.81
CA ASN A 372 21.67 8.95 -16.89
C ASN A 372 20.15 9.10 -17.00
N PHE A 373 19.66 9.50 -18.18
CA PHE A 373 18.24 9.67 -18.47
C PHE A 373 17.75 8.62 -19.46
N SER A 374 16.62 8.00 -19.15
CA SER A 374 15.92 7.09 -20.06
C SER A 374 15.47 7.83 -21.33
N GLY A 375 15.42 7.12 -22.46
CA GLY A 375 15.04 7.66 -23.76
C GLY A 375 13.63 8.26 -23.82
N ILE A 376 12.74 7.91 -22.88
CA ILE A 376 11.40 8.51 -22.73
C ILE A 376 11.45 10.00 -22.33
N ILE A 377 12.53 10.46 -21.69
CA ILE A 377 12.70 11.84 -21.20
C ILE A 377 13.41 12.71 -22.27
N SER A 378 13.63 12.19 -23.48
CA SER A 378 14.27 12.96 -24.54
C SER A 378 13.35 14.09 -25.03
N LYS A 379 13.95 15.25 -25.34
CA LYS A 379 13.22 16.44 -25.82
C LYS A 379 12.60 16.26 -27.22
N GLY A 380 12.90 15.17 -27.92
CA GLY A 380 12.40 14.91 -29.27
C GLY A 380 10.96 14.43 -29.25
N ASP A 381 10.07 15.23 -29.84
CA ASP A 381 8.68 14.97 -30.25
C ASP A 381 7.95 13.88 -29.46
N ILE A 382 7.30 14.31 -28.38
CA ILE A 382 6.06 13.69 -27.89
C ILE A 382 4.94 14.38 -28.68
N ILE A 383 4.64 13.87 -29.87
CA ILE A 383 3.45 14.25 -30.65
C ILE A 383 2.46 13.09 -30.58
#